data_AF-A0A2M7UZ93-F1
#
_entry.id   AF-A0A2M7UZ93-F1
#
_cell.length_a   1.000
_cell.length_b   1.000
_cell.length_c   1.000
_cell.angle_alpha   90.00
_cell.angle_beta   90.00
_cell.angle_gamma   90.00
#
_symmetry.space_group_name_H-M   'P 1'
#
loop_
_entity.id
_entity.type
_entity.pdbx_description
1 polymer ?
#
loop_
_entity_poly.entity_id
_entity_poly.type
_entity_poly.pdbx_seq_one_letter_code
_entity_poly.pdbx_strand_id
1 'polypeptide(L)'
;MAIFIFSASIFQNERGEISLPFLTLALFSIISTFVGLFAIHPFRFMRKRGQEESLMYNKEIISFPSFLEYAQELKRITNDKEAIINQYAKEIYNICKYYYRPKRELFHLARRIFIIGFALSSLFFIIELF
;
A
#
# COMPACT_ATOMS: atom_id res chain seq x y z
N MET A 1 5.98 19.35 -6.06
CA MET A 1 7.21 18.50 -6.00
C MET A 1 7.83 18.33 -7.38
N ALA A 2 7.15 17.76 -8.37
CA ALA A 2 7.66 17.70 -9.76
C ALA A 2 8.07 19.08 -10.31
N ILE A 3 7.29 20.13 -9.99
CA ILE A 3 7.61 21.51 -10.33
C ILE A 3 8.91 22.00 -9.67
N PHE A 4 9.23 21.60 -8.44
CA PHE A 4 10.44 22.04 -7.74
C PHE A 4 11.69 21.39 -8.34
N ILE A 5 11.64 20.09 -8.62
CA ILE A 5 12.71 19.35 -9.30
C ILE A 5 12.93 19.89 -10.72
N PHE A 6 11.84 20.16 -11.45
CA PHE A 6 11.90 20.74 -12.79
C PHE A 6 12.49 22.16 -12.78
N SER A 7 12.03 23.02 -11.86
CA SER A 7 12.54 24.39 -11.71
C SER A 7 14.03 24.42 -11.35
N ALA A 8 14.47 23.50 -10.49
CA ALA A 8 15.84 23.44 -10.06
C ALA A 8 16.78 22.80 -11.11
N SER A 9 16.27 21.86 -11.92
CA SER A 9 17.00 21.32 -13.07
C SER A 9 17.24 22.38 -14.16
N ILE A 10 16.32 23.33 -14.34
CA ILE A 10 16.48 24.46 -15.27
C ILE A 10 17.63 25.37 -14.84
N PHE A 11 17.80 25.62 -13.53
CA PHE A 11 18.88 26.44 -12.99
C PHE A 11 20.29 25.83 -13.16
N GLN A 12 20.39 24.52 -13.39
CA GLN A 12 21.66 23.80 -13.40
C GLN A 12 22.17 23.47 -14.80
N ASN A 13 21.28 23.57 -15.80
CA ASN A 13 21.60 23.32 -17.19
C ASN A 13 22.67 24.30 -17.76
N GLU A 14 23.03 25.34 -17.02
CA GLU A 14 24.13 26.25 -17.36
C GLU A 14 25.54 25.67 -17.09
N ARG A 15 25.69 24.61 -16.28
CA ARG A 15 27.00 24.01 -15.95
C ARG A 15 27.28 22.65 -16.60
N GLY A 16 26.30 22.02 -17.25
CA GLY A 16 26.47 20.73 -17.97
C GLY A 16 26.75 19.50 -17.08
N GLU A 17 26.91 19.68 -15.76
CA GLU A 17 27.15 18.59 -14.81
C GLU A 17 25.86 18.17 -14.09
N ILE A 18 25.65 16.86 -13.96
CA ILE A 18 24.55 16.29 -13.19
C ILE A 18 24.86 16.49 -11.70
N SER A 19 24.13 17.37 -11.02
CA SER A 19 24.32 17.57 -9.59
C SER A 19 23.78 16.42 -8.77
N LEU A 20 24.65 15.97 -7.88
CA LEU A 20 24.47 14.82 -7.02
C LEU A 20 23.26 14.96 -6.07
N PRO A 21 22.96 16.14 -5.48
CA PRO A 21 21.72 16.43 -4.77
C PRO A 21 20.45 16.12 -5.57
N PHE A 22 20.37 16.55 -6.82
CA PHE A 22 19.17 16.35 -7.64
C PHE A 22 19.02 14.92 -8.10
N LEU A 23 20.13 14.27 -8.46
CA LEU A 23 20.13 12.84 -8.78
C LEU A 23 19.63 12.01 -7.60
N THR A 24 20.12 12.30 -6.39
CA THR A 24 19.70 11.63 -5.16
C THR A 24 18.22 11.83 -4.90
N LEU A 25 17.74 13.08 -4.99
CA LEU A 25 16.32 13.39 -4.79
C LEU A 25 15.43 12.68 -5.82
N ALA A 26 15.83 12.69 -7.10
CA ALA A 26 15.09 12.04 -8.18
C ALA A 26 15.00 10.54 -7.96
N LEU A 27 16.11 9.86 -7.65
CA LEU A 27 16.15 8.42 -7.39
C LEU A 27 15.20 8.03 -6.26
N PHE A 28 15.30 8.69 -5.10
CA PHE A 28 14.45 8.38 -3.95
C PHE A 28 12.98 8.76 -4.18
N SER A 29 12.71 9.80 -4.96
CA SER A 29 11.34 10.16 -5.37
C SER A 29 10.72 9.08 -6.26
N ILE A 30 11.48 8.55 -7.22
CA ILE A 30 11.04 7.46 -8.10
C ILE A 30 10.75 6.21 -7.26
N ILE A 31 11.68 5.80 -6.39
CA ILE A 31 11.51 4.63 -5.52
C ILE A 31 10.29 4.81 -4.61
N SER A 32 10.16 5.96 -3.96
CA SER A 32 9.01 6.27 -3.09
C SER A 32 7.70 6.20 -3.86
N THR A 33 7.66 6.70 -5.09
CA THR A 33 6.49 6.64 -5.96
C THR A 33 6.11 5.20 -6.28
N PHE A 34 7.07 4.36 -6.67
CA PHE A 34 6.81 2.93 -6.93
C PHE A 34 6.29 2.21 -5.69
N VAL A 35 6.88 2.44 -4.52
CA VAL A 35 6.38 1.87 -3.25
C VAL A 35 4.96 2.38 -2.93
N GLY A 36 4.68 3.66 -3.19
CA GLY A 36 3.35 4.25 -3.07
C GLY A 36 2.32 3.65 -4.03
N LEU A 37 2.70 3.36 -5.27
CA LEU A 37 1.86 2.65 -6.23
C LEU A 37 1.53 1.24 -5.75
N PHE A 38 2.52 0.52 -5.21
CA PHE A 38 2.28 -0.78 -4.58
C PHE A 38 1.38 -0.67 -3.33
N ALA A 39 1.32 0.48 -2.66
CA ALA A 39 0.37 0.69 -1.56
C ALA A 39 -1.09 0.78 -2.05
N ILE A 40 -1.34 1.25 -3.28
CA ILE A 40 -2.69 1.28 -3.87
C ILE A 40 -3.20 -0.16 -4.09
N HIS A 41 -2.35 -1.01 -4.64
CA HIS A 41 -2.63 -2.43 -4.83
C HIS A 41 -1.53 -3.29 -4.21
N PRO A 42 -1.60 -3.58 -2.90
CA PRO A 42 -0.63 -4.42 -2.23
C PRO A 42 -0.56 -5.79 -2.90
N PHE A 43 0.65 -6.36 -2.99
CA PHE A 43 0.86 -7.67 -3.57
C PHE A 43 -0.01 -8.74 -2.85
N ARG A 44 -0.48 -9.73 -3.62
CA ARG A 44 -1.39 -10.79 -3.11
C ARG A 44 -0.83 -11.51 -1.88
N PHE A 45 0.48 -11.69 -1.83
CA PHE A 45 1.20 -12.29 -0.70
C PHE A 45 0.95 -11.56 0.64
N MET A 46 0.89 -10.22 0.63
CA MET A 46 0.66 -9.43 1.85
C MET A 46 -0.81 -9.46 2.30
N ARG A 47 -1.73 -9.72 1.37
CA ARG A 47 -3.19 -9.66 1.61
C ARG A 47 -3.85 -11.01 1.91
N LYS A 48 -3.20 -12.14 1.64
CA LYS A 48 -3.87 -13.46 1.66
C LYS A 48 -3.30 -14.47 2.66
N ARG A 49 -2.22 -14.15 3.36
CA ARG A 49 -1.53 -15.14 4.21
C ARG A 49 -2.28 -15.34 5.54
N GLY A 50 -3.01 -16.45 5.67
CA GLY A 50 -3.70 -16.84 6.91
C GLY A 50 -5.05 -16.15 7.14
N GLN A 51 -5.73 -15.73 6.07
CA GLN A 51 -7.07 -15.18 6.14
C GLN A 51 -8.09 -16.32 6.37
N GLU A 52 -8.91 -16.21 7.42
CA GLU A 52 -10.09 -17.08 7.56
C GLU A 52 -11.24 -16.48 6.76
N GLU A 53 -11.71 -17.18 5.73
CA GLU A 53 -12.77 -16.68 4.85
C GLU A 53 -14.13 -16.80 5.55
N SER A 54 -14.95 -15.75 5.47
CA SER A 54 -16.32 -15.78 5.95
C SER A 54 -17.23 -16.41 4.89
N LEU A 55 -18.45 -16.77 5.28
CA LEU A 55 -19.47 -17.25 4.36
C LEU A 55 -19.80 -16.23 3.24
N MET A 56 -19.56 -14.94 3.48
CA MET A 56 -19.82 -13.86 2.53
C MET A 56 -18.69 -13.65 1.53
N TYR A 57 -17.60 -14.40 1.65
CA TYR A 57 -16.45 -14.27 0.78
C TYR A 57 -16.69 -14.99 -0.54
N ASN A 58 -16.39 -14.34 -1.68
CA ASN A 58 -16.71 -14.90 -3.01
C ASN A 58 -16.20 -16.33 -3.23
N LYS A 59 -15.01 -16.67 -2.70
CA LYS A 59 -14.46 -18.02 -2.84
C LYS A 59 -15.29 -19.07 -2.08
N GLU A 60 -15.81 -18.72 -0.91
CA GLU A 60 -16.73 -19.57 -0.15
C GLU A 60 -18.08 -19.66 -0.86
N ILE A 61 -18.63 -18.54 -1.37
CA ILE A 61 -19.90 -18.55 -2.12
C ILE A 61 -19.82 -19.46 -3.36
N ILE A 62 -18.72 -19.38 -4.13
CA ILE A 62 -18.51 -20.20 -5.34
C ILE A 62 -18.33 -21.68 -5.01
N SER A 63 -17.94 -22.02 -3.77
CA SER A 63 -17.79 -23.40 -3.34
C SER A 63 -19.12 -24.15 -3.20
N PHE A 64 -20.25 -23.42 -3.09
CA PHE A 64 -21.57 -24.03 -3.02
C PHE A 64 -22.03 -24.51 -4.41
N PRO A 65 -22.52 -25.76 -4.53
CA PRO A 65 -23.03 -26.30 -5.79
C PRO A 65 -24.23 -25.53 -6.36
N SER A 66 -25.03 -24.88 -5.51
CA SER A 66 -26.23 -24.15 -5.91
C SER A 66 -26.54 -22.96 -5.00
N PHE A 67 -27.26 -21.99 -5.56
CA PHE A 67 -27.81 -20.86 -4.78
C PHE A 67 -28.69 -21.32 -3.62
N LEU A 68 -29.45 -22.42 -3.81
CA LEU A 68 -30.36 -22.94 -2.78
C LEU A 68 -29.59 -23.45 -1.56
N GLU A 69 -28.47 -24.16 -1.76
CA GLU A 69 -27.62 -24.64 -0.67
C GLU A 69 -26.97 -23.48 0.08
N TYR A 70 -26.46 -22.48 -0.65
CA TYR A 70 -25.94 -21.26 -0.03
C TYR A 70 -27.02 -20.53 0.80
N ALA A 71 -28.24 -20.41 0.26
CA ALA A 71 -29.36 -19.79 0.96
C ALA A 71 -29.80 -20.57 2.21
N GLN A 72 -29.74 -21.90 2.18
CA GLN A 72 -30.01 -22.75 3.35
C GLN A 72 -28.95 -22.55 4.44
N GLU A 73 -27.68 -22.49 4.06
CA GLU A 73 -26.58 -22.27 5.00
C GLU A 73 -26.63 -20.87 5.62
N LEU A 74 -26.97 -19.85 4.82
CA LEU A 74 -27.28 -18.51 5.32
C LEU A 74 -28.40 -18.53 6.36
N LYS A 75 -29.52 -19.21 6.06
CA LYS A 75 -30.65 -19.33 6.99
C LYS A 75 -30.25 -20.02 8.29
N ARG A 76 -29.42 -21.07 8.20
CA ARG A 76 -28.88 -21.80 9.35
C ARG A 76 -28.10 -20.86 10.27
N ILE A 77 -27.18 -20.08 9.71
CA ILE A 77 -26.37 -19.13 10.47
C ILE A 77 -27.24 -18.00 11.03
N THR A 78 -28.25 -17.51 10.31
CA THR A 78 -29.10 -16.42 10.81
C THR A 78 -29.92 -16.77 12.05
N ASN A 79 -30.14 -18.06 12.31
CA ASN A 79 -30.82 -18.51 13.52
C ASN A 79 -29.89 -18.58 14.74
N ASP A 80 -28.57 -18.46 14.53
CA ASP A 80 -27.55 -18.47 15.57
C ASP A 80 -26.83 -17.10 15.62
N LYS A 81 -27.18 -16.31 16.64
CA LYS A 81 -26.64 -14.96 16.83
C LYS A 81 -25.12 -14.96 17.02
N GLU A 82 -24.55 -15.97 17.68
CA GLU A 82 -23.10 -16.06 17.87
C GLU A 82 -22.40 -16.38 16.56
N ALA A 83 -22.96 -17.29 15.75
CA ALA A 83 -22.44 -17.59 14.42
C ALA A 83 -22.42 -16.34 13.52
N ILE A 84 -23.47 -15.53 13.53
CA ILE A 84 -23.51 -14.25 12.80
C ILE A 84 -22.40 -13.32 13.26
N ILE A 85 -22.26 -13.12 14.57
CA ILE A 85 -21.23 -12.24 15.14
C ILE A 85 -19.84 -12.71 14.71
N ASN A 86 -19.58 -14.02 14.75
CA ASN A 86 -18.32 -14.60 14.31
C ASN A 86 -18.04 -14.35 12.82
N GLN A 87 -19.03 -14.47 11.94
CA GLN A 87 -18.87 -14.17 10.51
C GLN A 87 -18.51 -12.69 10.28
N TYR A 88 -19.20 -11.76 10.96
CA TYR A 88 -18.86 -10.34 10.87
C TYR A 88 -17.51 -10.01 11.47
N ALA A 89 -17.16 -10.61 12.61
CA ALA A 89 -15.87 -10.43 13.24
C ALA A 89 -14.73 -10.87 12.31
N LYS A 90 -14.88 -12.00 11.61
CA LYS A 90 -13.94 -12.46 10.58
C LYS A 90 -13.80 -11.44 9.45
N GLU A 91 -14.89 -10.95 8.89
CA GLU A 91 -14.84 -9.95 7.80
C GLU A 91 -14.15 -8.66 8.23
N ILE A 92 -14.58 -8.08 9.37
CA ILE A 92 -14.01 -6.84 9.88
C ILE A 92 -12.52 -7.02 10.19
N TYR A 93 -12.16 -8.13 10.83
CA TYR A 93 -10.76 -8.45 11.15
C TYR A 93 -9.93 -8.60 9.88
N ASN A 94 -10.44 -9.31 8.88
CA ASN A 94 -9.74 -9.54 7.62
C ASN A 94 -9.50 -8.24 6.86
N ILE A 95 -10.52 -7.40 6.75
CA ILE A 95 -10.42 -6.08 6.13
C ILE A 95 -9.37 -5.23 6.87
N CYS A 96 -9.40 -5.21 8.20
CA CYS A 96 -8.43 -4.44 8.98
C CYS A 96 -7.00 -4.97 8.85
N LYS A 97 -6.79 -6.27 9.09
CA LYS A 97 -5.46 -6.89 9.16
C LYS A 97 -4.84 -7.13 7.80
N TYR A 98 -5.61 -7.63 6.84
CA TYR A 98 -5.05 -8.10 5.57
C TYR A 98 -5.24 -7.11 4.43
N TYR A 99 -6.17 -6.15 4.53
CA TYR A 99 -6.32 -5.09 3.53
C TYR A 99 -5.72 -3.76 3.99
N TYR A 100 -6.21 -3.20 5.12
CA TYR A 100 -5.81 -1.84 5.53
C TYR A 100 -4.40 -1.76 6.12
N ARG A 101 -4.00 -2.68 7.00
CA ARG A 101 -2.68 -2.65 7.62
C ARG A 101 -1.51 -2.71 6.61
N PRO A 102 -1.43 -3.69 5.69
CA PRO A 102 -0.32 -3.74 4.74
C PRO A 102 -0.29 -2.52 3.81
N LYS A 103 -1.47 -1.99 3.43
CA LYS A 103 -1.58 -0.73 2.68
C LYS A 103 -0.97 0.44 3.46
N ARG A 104 -1.28 0.58 4.75
CA ARG A 104 -0.70 1.62 5.62
C ARG A 104 0.81 1.45 5.79
N GLU A 105 1.29 0.23 5.99
CA GLU A 105 2.72 -0.06 6.11
C GLU A 105 3.50 0.36 4.86
N LEU A 106 2.97 0.10 3.66
CA LEU A 106 3.56 0.54 2.40
C LEU A 106 3.56 2.07 2.24
N PHE A 107 2.49 2.77 2.62
CA PHE A 107 2.49 4.23 2.63
C PHE A 107 3.51 4.81 3.61
N HIS A 108 3.65 4.22 4.80
CA HIS A 108 4.69 4.62 5.75
C HIS A 108 6.09 4.39 5.19
N LEU A 109 6.32 3.27 4.50
CA LEU A 109 7.58 2.97 3.84
C LEU A 109 7.89 3.98 2.72
N ALA A 110 6.93 4.24 1.82
CA ALA A 110 7.07 5.25 0.77
C ALA A 110 7.46 6.62 1.34
N ARG A 111 6.77 7.04 2.41
CA ARG A 111 7.07 8.30 3.11
C ARG A 111 8.47 8.31 3.71
N ARG A 112 8.89 7.23 4.38
CA ARG A 112 10.23 7.11 4.97
C ARG A 112 11.32 7.21 3.90
N ILE A 113 11.17 6.50 2.78
CA ILE A 113 12.09 6.56 1.65
C ILE A 113 12.22 8.00 1.14
N PHE A 114 11.09 8.68 0.95
CA PHE A 114 11.09 10.06 0.49
C PHE A 114 11.82 11.01 1.46
N ILE A 115 11.53 10.92 2.76
CA ILE A 115 12.17 11.75 3.79
C ILE A 115 13.69 11.52 3.82
N ILE A 116 14.13 10.26 3.71
CA ILE A 116 15.56 9.91 3.66
C ILE A 116 16.21 10.54 2.42
N GLY A 117 15.58 10.40 1.25
CA GLY A 117 16.07 11.00 0.01
C GLY A 117 16.18 12.51 0.08
N PHE A 118 15.19 13.17 0.69
CA PHE A 118 15.21 14.61 0.91
C PHE A 118 16.33 15.05 1.86
N ALA A 119 16.53 14.33 2.98
CA ALA A 119 17.61 14.62 3.92
C ALA A 119 19.00 14.45 3.28
N LEU A 120 19.21 13.35 2.54
CA LEU A 120 20.48 13.10 1.84
C LEU A 120 20.74 14.12 0.74
N SER A 121 19.72 14.45 -0.06
CA SER A 121 19.81 15.50 -1.07
C SER A 121 20.19 16.85 -0.46
N SER A 122 19.58 17.20 0.68
CA SER A 122 19.90 18.44 1.40
C SER A 122 21.34 18.44 1.93
N LEU A 123 21.82 17.30 2.46
CA LEU A 123 23.21 17.16 2.90
C LEU A 123 24.20 17.34 1.75
N PHE A 124 23.95 16.69 0.61
CA PHE A 124 24.79 16.87 -0.57
C PHE A 124 24.77 18.31 -1.10
N PHE A 125 23.62 18.98 -1.04
CA PHE A 125 23.52 20.36 -1.48
C PHE A 125 24.37 21.28 -0.61
N ILE A 126 24.39 21.05 0.71
CA ILE A 126 25.27 21.77 1.63
C ILE A 126 26.73 21.48 1.30
N ILE A 127 27.09 20.22 1.04
CA ILE A 127 28.47 19.84 0.70
C ILE A 127 28.92 20.47 -0.62
N GLU A 128 28.07 20.53 -1.65
CA GLU A 128 28.39 21.19 -2.93
C GLU A 128 28.51 22.73 -2.80
N LEU A 129 27.94 23.32 -1.75
CA LEU A 129 27.99 24.76 -1.51
C LEU A 129 29.30 25.21 -0.83
N PHE A 130 29.97 24.30 -0.11
CA PHE A 130 31.24 24.55 0.59
C PHE A 130 32.43 24.09 -0.24
#